data_AF-F6F3H8-F1
#
_entry.id   AF-F6F3H8-F1
#
_cell.length_a   1.000
_cell.length_b   1.000
_cell.length_c   1.000
_cell.angle_alpha   90.00
_cell.angle_beta   90.00
_cell.angle_gamma   90.00
#
_symmetry.space_group_name_H-M   'P 1'
#
loop_
_entity.id
_entity.type
_entity.pdbx_description
1 polymer ?
#
loop_
_entity_poly.entity_id
_entity_poly.type
_entity_poly.pdbx_seq_one_letter_code
_entity_poly.pdbx_strand_id
1 'polypeptide(L)'
;MRSSALPLAARFRWKLAPALTVVAAGDWLFYQRHLHGGYLGLFALIVLLALLAGRPVLRRDRRAWAGMAAAALFALALLYDASLLAWLLFWTAAGVAALIPATARFDDGWRWFQRLVWLGLRAPLGPLIDLKRLLKLRAAGRAGRWSLHAALGTLALPVAGSVVILTLFSAANPLIERFFSSLLLPDLSPELMARLAFWALLFAMIWGLLRPRLARMLLPGFGGRGDWALPGVSVASVTLSLIVFNLIFALQNMMDVAWLWGWAPMPQGMTMADYAHRGAYPLIATALLAALFVLVTLRPGSETARTGSIRGLVMLWIGQNVFLVASSMLRTADYIDAYSLTRLRIAALIWMALVGFGLAAICWRLLRERSAAWLINVNLAAAGLMLTALCFVDTGAMAAQWNVRHAREAGGRGVALDLCYLGELGDSALLPLLSLERRPGLQPEFRERVQAVRLRIHAGLEAELGRRWTWLGQRRLDRARAMRADAAPAALKLGARDCAGRPVPPPAPPAALPALTGERGK
;
A
#
# COMPACT_ATOMS: atom_id res chain seq x y z
N MET A 1 -45.86 11.66 -19.34
CA MET A 1 -44.48 11.54 -18.77
C MET A 1 -44.42 11.29 -17.25
N ARG A 2 -45.43 10.68 -16.59
CA ARG A 2 -45.42 10.41 -15.13
C ARG A 2 -44.86 9.04 -14.71
N SER A 3 -44.72 8.07 -15.63
CA SER A 3 -44.37 6.68 -15.29
C SER A 3 -42.88 6.38 -15.10
N SER A 4 -41.96 7.27 -15.51
CA SER A 4 -40.51 7.01 -15.47
C SER A 4 -39.79 7.52 -14.19
N ALA A 5 -40.42 8.37 -13.38
CA ALA A 5 -39.80 8.95 -12.18
C ALA A 5 -39.85 8.04 -10.93
N LEU A 6 -40.94 7.28 -10.76
CA LEU A 6 -41.15 6.32 -9.67
C LEU A 6 -40.07 5.22 -9.59
N PRO A 7 -39.68 4.54 -10.68
CA PRO A 7 -38.66 3.48 -10.61
C PRO A 7 -37.26 4.02 -10.28
N LEU A 8 -36.94 5.27 -10.63
CA LEU A 8 -35.66 5.91 -10.32
C LEU A 8 -35.53 6.27 -8.84
N ALA A 9 -36.60 6.78 -8.22
CA ALA A 9 -36.64 7.10 -6.79
C ALA A 9 -36.62 5.83 -5.92
N ALA A 10 -37.33 4.76 -6.31
CA ALA A 10 -37.29 3.47 -5.62
C ALA A 10 -35.88 2.83 -5.69
N ARG A 11 -35.22 2.87 -6.87
CA ARG A 11 -33.83 2.43 -7.05
C ARG A 11 -32.79 3.32 -6.35
N PHE A 12 -33.14 4.55 -5.98
CA PHE A 12 -32.32 5.42 -5.14
C PHE A 12 -32.42 5.03 -3.67
N ARG A 13 -33.65 4.88 -3.17
CA ARG A 13 -33.92 4.48 -1.78
C ARG A 13 -33.36 3.09 -1.46
N TRP A 14 -33.49 2.13 -2.38
CA TRP A 14 -32.94 0.77 -2.19
C TRP A 14 -31.42 0.75 -1.98
N LYS A 15 -30.67 1.66 -2.62
CA LYS A 15 -29.20 1.74 -2.47
C LYS A 15 -28.75 2.51 -1.24
N LEU A 16 -29.64 3.29 -0.63
CA LEU A 16 -29.35 4.02 0.60
C LEU A 16 -29.26 3.07 1.79
N ALA A 17 -30.16 2.09 1.89
CA ALA A 17 -30.16 1.08 2.94
C ALA A 17 -28.80 0.37 3.10
N PRO A 18 -28.22 -0.30 2.07
CA PRO A 18 -26.93 -0.98 2.20
C PRO A 18 -25.78 0.00 2.48
N ALA A 19 -25.83 1.23 1.97
CA ALA A 19 -24.80 2.24 2.26
C ALA A 19 -24.82 2.65 3.74
N LEU A 20 -25.99 2.92 4.30
CA LEU A 20 -26.15 3.26 5.72
C LEU A 20 -25.82 2.07 6.63
N THR A 21 -26.17 0.84 6.24
CA THR A 21 -25.79 -0.37 6.98
C THR A 21 -24.28 -0.50 7.10
N VAL A 22 -23.53 -0.27 6.01
CA VAL A 22 -22.06 -0.31 6.05
C VAL A 22 -21.50 0.80 6.95
N VAL A 23 -22.04 2.01 6.89
CA VAL A 23 -21.61 3.12 7.75
C VAL A 23 -21.86 2.79 9.23
N ALA A 24 -23.04 2.27 9.56
CA ALA A 24 -23.39 1.85 10.91
C ALA A 24 -22.50 0.69 11.40
N ALA A 25 -22.19 -0.28 10.54
CA ALA A 25 -21.28 -1.37 10.87
C ALA A 25 -19.85 -0.88 11.11
N GLY A 26 -19.36 0.06 10.28
CA GLY A 26 -18.04 0.67 10.47
C GLY A 26 -17.96 1.49 11.75
N ASP A 27 -19.00 2.26 12.06
CA ASP A 27 -19.11 2.99 13.32
C ASP A 27 -19.09 2.07 14.55
N TRP A 28 -19.88 1.00 14.50
CA TRP A 28 -19.96 0.02 15.58
C TRP A 28 -18.62 -0.70 15.81
N LEU A 29 -17.95 -1.14 14.74
CA LEU A 29 -16.67 -1.84 14.83
C LEU A 29 -15.54 -0.91 15.33
N PHE A 30 -15.33 0.23 14.67
CA PHE A 30 -14.11 1.02 14.87
C PHE A 30 -14.22 2.07 15.98
N TYR A 31 -15.40 2.67 16.17
CA TYR A 31 -15.60 3.73 17.17
C TYR A 31 -16.22 3.19 18.47
N GLN A 32 -17.25 2.34 18.40
CA GLN A 32 -17.93 1.88 19.62
C GLN A 32 -17.19 0.71 20.29
N ARG A 33 -16.66 -0.23 19.50
CA ARG A 33 -15.98 -1.42 20.02
C ARG A 33 -14.45 -1.33 19.98
N HIS A 34 -13.88 -0.31 19.32
CA HIS A 34 -12.43 -0.14 19.13
C HIS A 34 -11.73 -1.41 18.59
N LEU A 35 -12.40 -2.10 17.67
CA LEU A 35 -11.93 -3.33 17.06
C LEU A 35 -11.22 -3.02 15.74
N HIS A 36 -9.95 -3.39 15.64
CA HIS A 36 -9.07 -3.11 14.51
C HIS A 36 -8.34 -4.39 14.06
N GLY A 37 -7.46 -4.30 13.07
CA GLY A 37 -6.77 -5.49 12.56
C GLY A 37 -7.70 -6.34 11.69
N GLY A 38 -7.83 -7.62 11.98
CA GLY A 38 -8.61 -8.61 11.24
C GLY A 38 -10.09 -8.25 11.08
N TYR A 39 -10.66 -7.46 12.00
CA TYR A 39 -12.01 -6.92 11.86
C TYR A 39 -12.19 -6.01 10.63
N LEU A 40 -11.11 -5.46 10.06
CA LEU A 40 -11.13 -4.78 8.76
C LEU A 40 -11.54 -5.73 7.63
N GLY A 41 -11.16 -7.00 7.69
CA GLY A 41 -11.56 -8.00 6.72
C GLY A 41 -13.02 -8.41 6.90
N LEU A 42 -13.53 -8.51 8.14
CA LEU A 42 -14.97 -8.68 8.39
C LEU A 42 -15.77 -7.50 7.83
N PHE A 43 -15.30 -6.28 8.07
CA PHE A 43 -15.87 -5.07 7.50
C PHE A 43 -15.86 -5.10 5.96
N ALA A 44 -14.75 -5.51 5.35
CA ALA A 44 -14.63 -5.67 3.90
C ALA A 44 -15.64 -6.70 3.34
N LEU A 45 -15.91 -7.80 4.05
CA LEU A 45 -16.97 -8.75 3.68
C LEU A 45 -18.36 -8.12 3.74
N ILE A 46 -18.66 -7.30 4.76
CA ILE A 46 -19.92 -6.55 4.85
C ILE A 46 -20.06 -5.59 3.66
N VAL A 47 -18.98 -4.92 3.24
CA VAL A 47 -18.96 -4.08 2.04
C VAL A 47 -19.31 -4.88 0.78
N LEU A 48 -18.77 -6.09 0.62
CA LEU A 48 -19.08 -6.96 -0.53
C LEU A 48 -20.54 -7.42 -0.53
N LEU A 49 -21.08 -7.79 0.62
CA LEU A 49 -22.49 -8.15 0.76
C LEU A 49 -23.40 -6.97 0.43
N ALA A 50 -23.07 -5.77 0.92
CA ALA A 50 -23.77 -4.54 0.60
C ALA A 50 -23.71 -4.21 -0.90
N LEU A 51 -22.56 -4.43 -1.56
CA LEU A 51 -22.39 -4.27 -2.99
C LEU A 51 -23.27 -5.25 -3.79
N LEU A 52 -23.31 -6.53 -3.39
CA LEU A 52 -24.13 -7.58 -4.00
C LEU A 52 -25.64 -7.35 -3.81
N ALA A 53 -26.05 -6.81 -2.66
CA ALA A 53 -27.44 -6.46 -2.35
C ALA A 53 -27.90 -5.19 -3.07
N GLY A 54 -27.05 -4.16 -3.11
CA GLY A 54 -27.36 -2.88 -3.73
C GLY A 54 -27.28 -2.89 -5.26
N ARG A 55 -26.66 -3.91 -5.88
CA ARG A 55 -26.51 -4.03 -7.33
C ARG A 55 -26.81 -5.44 -7.86
N PRO A 56 -28.08 -5.77 -8.17
CA PRO A 56 -28.46 -7.09 -8.66
C PRO A 56 -27.82 -7.45 -10.01
N VAL A 57 -27.37 -6.47 -10.79
CA VAL A 57 -26.63 -6.69 -12.05
C VAL A 57 -25.37 -7.53 -11.84
N LEU A 58 -24.69 -7.39 -10.69
CA LEU A 58 -23.47 -8.18 -10.40
C LEU A 58 -23.77 -9.69 -10.30
N ARG A 59 -24.98 -10.08 -9.88
CA ARG A 59 -25.37 -11.49 -9.76
C ARG A 59 -25.46 -12.20 -11.12
N ARG A 60 -25.69 -11.43 -12.20
CA ARG A 60 -25.90 -11.96 -13.55
C ARG A 60 -24.64 -11.98 -14.41
N ASP A 61 -23.62 -11.16 -14.10
CA ASP A 61 -22.38 -11.09 -14.88
C ASP A 61 -21.28 -11.97 -14.27
N ARG A 62 -20.88 -13.04 -14.97
CA ARG A 62 -19.80 -13.94 -14.54
C ARG A 62 -18.46 -13.22 -14.33
N ARG A 63 -18.20 -12.12 -15.04
CA ARG A 63 -16.96 -11.35 -14.90
C ARG A 63 -16.94 -10.54 -13.62
N ALA A 64 -18.11 -10.07 -13.18
CA ALA A 64 -18.24 -9.42 -11.89
C ALA A 64 -17.94 -10.38 -10.74
N TRP A 65 -18.30 -11.67 -10.90
CA TRP A 65 -17.94 -12.71 -9.94
C TRP A 65 -16.43 -12.90 -9.80
N ALA A 66 -15.65 -12.82 -10.89
CA ALA A 66 -14.19 -12.88 -10.78
C ALA A 66 -13.64 -11.70 -9.96
N GLY A 67 -14.14 -10.48 -10.19
CA GLY A 67 -13.77 -9.31 -9.39
C GLY A 67 -14.22 -9.40 -7.93
N MET A 68 -15.42 -9.91 -7.69
CA MET A 68 -15.96 -10.16 -6.35
C MET A 68 -15.16 -11.23 -5.60
N ALA A 69 -14.75 -12.31 -6.28
CA ALA A 69 -13.91 -13.36 -5.71
C ALA A 69 -12.53 -12.84 -5.36
N ALA A 70 -11.91 -12.03 -6.23
CA ALA A 70 -10.66 -11.35 -5.92
C ALA A 70 -10.81 -10.40 -4.71
N ALA A 71 -11.89 -9.62 -4.65
CA ALA A 71 -12.15 -8.76 -3.50
C ALA A 71 -12.39 -9.58 -2.21
N ALA A 72 -13.09 -10.71 -2.29
CA ALA A 72 -13.29 -11.62 -1.17
C ALA A 72 -11.96 -12.23 -0.69
N LEU A 73 -11.07 -12.61 -1.61
CA LEU A 73 -9.72 -13.06 -1.29
C LEU A 73 -8.95 -11.99 -0.49
N PHE A 74 -9.02 -10.72 -0.89
CA PHE A 74 -8.35 -9.64 -0.15
C PHE A 74 -9.05 -9.28 1.17
N ALA A 75 -10.37 -9.49 1.27
CA ALA A 75 -11.07 -9.42 2.56
C ALA A 75 -10.62 -10.53 3.52
N LEU A 76 -10.40 -11.75 3.00
CA LEU A 76 -9.80 -12.86 3.76
C LEU A 76 -8.34 -12.58 4.11
N ALA A 77 -7.58 -11.96 3.21
CA ALA A 77 -6.22 -11.52 3.52
C ALA A 77 -6.19 -10.51 4.67
N LEU A 78 -7.12 -9.54 4.71
CA LEU A 78 -7.26 -8.61 5.83
C LEU A 78 -7.61 -9.30 7.15
N LEU A 79 -8.44 -10.36 7.11
CA LEU A 79 -8.73 -11.21 8.28
C LEU A 79 -7.48 -11.97 8.74
N TYR A 80 -6.69 -12.46 7.78
CA TYR A 80 -5.46 -13.20 8.01
C TYR A 80 -4.39 -12.33 8.66
N ASP A 81 -4.04 -11.22 8.00
CA ASP A 81 -3.13 -10.19 8.48
C ASP A 81 -3.51 -8.82 7.88
N ALA A 82 -3.80 -7.86 8.76
CA ALA A 82 -4.37 -6.59 8.37
C ALA A 82 -3.29 -5.63 7.86
N SER A 83 -3.08 -5.63 6.55
CA SER A 83 -2.08 -4.79 5.87
C SER A 83 -2.70 -3.73 4.97
N LEU A 84 -1.98 -2.61 4.80
CA LEU A 84 -2.35 -1.56 3.84
C LEU A 84 -2.40 -2.11 2.40
N LEU A 85 -1.53 -3.08 2.07
CA LEU A 85 -1.52 -3.72 0.76
C LEU A 85 -2.83 -4.46 0.49
N ALA A 86 -3.26 -5.34 1.41
CA ALA A 86 -4.52 -6.06 1.27
C ALA A 86 -5.72 -5.10 1.21
N TRP A 87 -5.69 -4.00 1.97
CA TRP A 87 -6.71 -2.95 1.92
C TRP A 87 -6.81 -2.29 0.53
N LEU A 88 -5.68 -1.89 -0.05
CA LEU A 88 -5.65 -1.28 -1.38
C LEU A 88 -6.10 -2.27 -2.47
N LEU A 89 -5.66 -3.53 -2.39
CA LEU A 89 -6.07 -4.56 -3.34
C LEU A 89 -7.56 -4.91 -3.22
N PHE A 90 -8.11 -4.90 -2.00
CA PHE A 90 -9.55 -5.04 -1.78
C PHE A 90 -10.35 -3.96 -2.50
N TRP A 91 -10.01 -2.68 -2.29
CA TRP A 91 -10.75 -1.57 -2.92
C TRP A 91 -10.58 -1.52 -4.44
N THR A 92 -9.41 -1.89 -4.96
CA THR A 92 -9.21 -1.99 -6.41
C THR A 92 -10.06 -3.12 -6.99
N ALA A 93 -10.06 -4.31 -6.39
CA ALA A 93 -10.87 -5.44 -6.83
C ALA A 93 -12.38 -5.16 -6.73
N ALA A 94 -12.85 -4.56 -5.62
CA ALA A 94 -14.24 -4.14 -5.45
C ALA A 94 -14.64 -3.05 -6.47
N GLY A 95 -13.74 -2.11 -6.77
CA GLY A 95 -13.92 -1.10 -7.80
C GLY A 95 -14.05 -1.71 -9.20
N VAL A 96 -13.19 -2.69 -9.53
CA VAL A 96 -13.27 -3.45 -10.79
C VAL A 96 -14.59 -4.21 -10.88
N ALA A 97 -14.97 -4.94 -9.82
CA ALA A 97 -16.23 -5.67 -9.74
C ALA A 97 -17.46 -4.76 -9.93
N ALA A 98 -17.42 -3.55 -9.39
CA ALA A 98 -18.47 -2.56 -9.58
C ALA A 98 -18.51 -2.02 -11.02
N LEU A 99 -17.37 -1.78 -11.66
CA LEU A 99 -17.31 -1.16 -12.99
C LEU A 99 -17.54 -2.15 -14.14
N ILE A 100 -17.12 -3.42 -13.99
CA ILE A 100 -17.08 -4.38 -15.10
C ILE A 100 -18.43 -4.63 -15.79
N PRO A 101 -19.60 -4.68 -15.10
CA PRO A 101 -20.88 -4.89 -15.79
C PRO A 101 -21.32 -3.71 -16.64
N ALA A 102 -20.72 -2.54 -16.43
CA ALA A 102 -20.97 -1.34 -17.22
C ALA A 102 -20.03 -1.24 -18.44
N THR A 103 -19.10 -2.19 -18.60
CA THR A 103 -18.15 -2.26 -19.71
C THR A 103 -18.47 -3.42 -20.65
N ALA A 104 -18.26 -3.23 -21.95
CA ALA A 104 -18.53 -4.27 -22.94
C ALA A 104 -17.54 -5.45 -22.82
N ARG A 105 -16.23 -5.17 -22.68
CA ARG A 105 -15.15 -6.16 -22.56
C ARG A 105 -14.04 -5.63 -21.64
N PHE A 106 -13.26 -6.54 -21.07
CA PHE A 106 -11.99 -6.19 -20.43
C PHE A 106 -10.99 -5.86 -21.55
N ASP A 107 -10.55 -4.61 -21.64
CA ASP A 107 -9.69 -4.12 -22.71
C ASP A 107 -8.22 -4.07 -22.28
N ASP A 108 -7.79 -2.96 -21.68
CA ASP A 108 -6.39 -2.68 -21.37
C ASP A 108 -6.28 -2.21 -19.91
N GLY A 109 -5.31 -2.74 -19.20
CA GLY A 109 -4.96 -2.34 -17.86
C GLY A 109 -4.78 -0.83 -17.69
N TRP A 110 -4.23 -0.14 -18.68
CA TRP A 110 -4.11 1.34 -18.63
C TRP A 110 -5.46 2.04 -18.56
N ARG A 111 -6.44 1.57 -19.33
CA ARG A 111 -7.81 2.13 -19.30
C ARG A 111 -8.50 1.78 -17.98
N TRP A 112 -8.24 0.60 -17.43
CA TRP A 112 -8.73 0.22 -16.12
C TRP A 112 -8.15 1.07 -14.99
N PHE A 113 -6.85 1.36 -15.03
CA PHE A 113 -6.21 2.31 -14.11
C PHE A 113 -6.92 3.67 -14.14
N GLN A 114 -7.13 4.24 -15.34
CA GLN A 114 -7.86 5.51 -15.47
C GLN A 114 -9.30 5.43 -14.92
N ARG A 115 -10.04 4.35 -15.21
CA ARG A 115 -11.41 4.15 -14.70
C ARG A 115 -11.45 4.09 -13.17
N LEU A 116 -10.48 3.43 -12.53
CA LEU A 116 -10.37 3.34 -11.07
C LEU A 116 -10.00 4.69 -10.45
N VAL A 117 -9.06 5.43 -11.05
CA VAL A 117 -8.72 6.80 -10.62
C VAL A 117 -9.95 7.70 -10.70
N TRP A 118 -10.69 7.65 -11.81
CA TRP A 118 -11.94 8.41 -11.97
C TRP A 118 -13.04 8.01 -10.98
N LEU A 119 -13.13 6.72 -10.62
CA LEU A 119 -14.04 6.23 -9.60
C LEU A 119 -13.69 6.85 -8.23
N GLY A 120 -12.41 6.82 -7.85
CA GLY A 120 -11.92 7.41 -6.60
C GLY A 120 -12.16 8.92 -6.52
N LEU A 121 -11.73 9.67 -7.53
CA LEU A 121 -11.89 11.14 -7.57
C LEU A 121 -13.36 11.59 -7.52
N ARG A 122 -14.28 10.80 -8.11
CA ARG A 122 -15.71 11.14 -8.13
C ARG A 122 -16.50 10.59 -6.94
N ALA A 123 -15.94 9.66 -6.15
CA ALA A 123 -16.65 9.06 -5.04
C ALA A 123 -17.13 10.10 -4.00
N PRO A 124 -16.28 11.05 -3.51
CA PRO A 124 -16.70 12.10 -2.57
C PRO A 124 -17.86 12.96 -3.08
N LEU A 125 -17.87 13.26 -4.38
CA LEU A 125 -18.88 14.10 -5.02
C LEU A 125 -20.13 13.32 -5.47
N GLY A 126 -20.08 11.99 -5.42
CA GLY A 126 -21.12 11.07 -5.86
C GLY A 126 -22.49 11.38 -5.25
N PRO A 127 -22.61 11.35 -3.91
CA PRO A 127 -23.84 11.65 -3.19
C PRO A 127 -24.43 13.02 -3.52
N LEU A 128 -23.59 14.06 -3.54
CA LEU A 128 -24.01 15.44 -3.80
C LEU A 128 -24.61 15.61 -5.20
N ILE A 129 -23.98 15.01 -6.21
CA ILE A 129 -24.47 15.06 -7.59
C ILE A 129 -25.81 14.33 -7.73
N ASP A 130 -25.97 13.17 -7.08
CA ASP A 130 -27.23 12.43 -7.13
C ASP A 130 -28.35 13.14 -6.36
N LEU A 131 -28.03 13.76 -5.21
CA LEU A 131 -28.97 14.59 -4.44
C LEU A 131 -29.45 15.78 -5.28
N LYS A 132 -28.53 16.53 -5.92
CA LYS A 132 -28.86 17.62 -6.84
C LYS A 132 -29.79 17.15 -7.97
N ARG A 133 -29.54 15.96 -8.55
CA ARG A 133 -30.38 15.39 -9.61
C ARG A 133 -31.78 15.03 -9.10
N LEU A 134 -31.88 14.46 -7.91
CA LEU A 134 -33.15 14.10 -7.28
C LEU A 134 -33.98 15.34 -6.91
N LEU A 135 -33.34 16.39 -6.38
CA LEU A 135 -33.97 17.68 -6.11
C LEU A 135 -34.50 18.34 -7.39
N LYS A 136 -33.70 18.35 -8.48
CA LYS A 136 -34.14 18.84 -9.79
C LYS A 136 -35.36 18.08 -10.34
N LEU A 137 -35.37 16.75 -10.22
CA LEU A 137 -36.52 15.92 -10.65
C LEU A 137 -37.79 16.21 -9.83
N ARG A 138 -37.65 16.44 -8.51
CA ARG A 138 -38.76 16.83 -7.65
C ARG A 138 -39.26 18.24 -7.94
N ALA A 139 -38.37 19.17 -8.25
CA ALA A 139 -38.72 20.55 -8.64
C ALA A 139 -39.44 20.57 -10.00
N ALA A 140 -38.95 19.81 -10.99
CA ALA A 140 -39.61 19.66 -12.28
C ALA A 140 -40.98 18.96 -12.18
N GLY A 141 -41.15 18.02 -11.25
CA GLY A 141 -42.45 17.41 -10.93
C GLY A 141 -43.40 18.32 -10.16
N ARG A 142 -42.91 19.41 -9.57
CA ARG A 142 -43.66 20.49 -8.91
C ARG A 142 -43.72 21.75 -9.79
N ALA A 143 -43.63 21.59 -11.12
CA ALA A 143 -43.84 22.69 -12.05
C ALA A 143 -45.22 23.32 -11.79
N GLY A 144 -45.19 24.49 -11.15
CA GLY A 144 -46.37 25.21 -10.69
C GLY A 144 -46.35 25.55 -9.20
N ARG A 145 -45.31 26.25 -8.70
CA ARG A 145 -45.50 27.47 -7.88
C ARG A 145 -44.22 28.10 -7.30
N TRP A 146 -43.17 27.37 -6.92
CA TRP A 146 -42.06 27.98 -6.15
C TRP A 146 -40.70 27.89 -6.84
N SER A 147 -40.20 29.05 -7.31
CA SER A 147 -38.81 29.25 -7.73
C SER A 147 -37.92 29.33 -6.47
N LEU A 148 -36.91 28.45 -6.37
CA LEU A 148 -36.00 28.41 -5.21
C LEU A 148 -35.20 29.72 -5.07
N HIS A 149 -34.89 30.39 -6.18
CA HIS A 149 -34.24 31.70 -6.19
C HIS A 149 -35.18 32.82 -5.72
N ALA A 150 -36.48 32.75 -6.08
CA ALA A 150 -37.48 33.70 -5.57
C ALA A 150 -37.77 33.47 -4.08
N ALA A 151 -37.77 32.22 -3.61
CA ALA A 151 -37.92 31.87 -2.19
C ALA A 151 -36.71 32.32 -1.36
N LEU A 152 -35.48 32.14 -1.87
CA LEU A 152 -34.28 32.67 -1.20
C LEU A 152 -34.27 34.19 -1.14
N GLY A 153 -34.68 34.88 -2.20
CA GLY A 153 -34.79 36.35 -2.21
C GLY A 153 -35.83 36.88 -1.23
N THR A 154 -36.98 36.21 -1.11
CA THR A 154 -38.07 36.61 -0.19
C THR A 154 -37.79 36.27 1.27
N LEU A 155 -37.03 35.20 1.55
CA LEU A 155 -36.62 34.82 2.91
C LEU A 155 -35.34 35.52 3.38
N ALA A 156 -34.53 36.08 2.48
CA ALA A 156 -33.27 36.73 2.84
C ALA A 156 -33.48 37.89 3.82
N LEU A 157 -34.45 38.77 3.56
CA LEU A 157 -34.71 39.94 4.40
C LEU A 157 -35.31 39.56 5.78
N PRO A 158 -36.35 38.71 5.88
CA PRO A 158 -36.86 38.25 7.17
C PRO A 158 -35.81 37.50 8.00
N VAL A 159 -35.00 36.64 7.37
CA VAL A 159 -33.97 35.88 8.08
C VAL A 159 -32.83 36.79 8.53
N ALA A 160 -32.32 37.66 7.65
CA ALA A 160 -31.27 38.60 8.02
C ALA A 160 -31.73 39.56 9.12
N GLY A 161 -32.94 40.12 8.99
CA GLY A 161 -33.55 40.96 10.01
C GLY A 161 -33.77 40.22 11.34
N SER A 162 -34.25 38.98 11.29
CA SER A 162 -34.43 38.15 12.49
C SER A 162 -33.10 37.84 13.16
N VAL A 163 -32.04 37.53 12.39
CA VAL A 163 -30.69 37.29 12.94
C VAL A 163 -30.16 38.53 13.65
N VAL A 164 -30.28 39.71 13.02
CA VAL A 164 -29.84 40.99 13.61
C VAL A 164 -30.63 41.33 14.89
N ILE A 165 -31.94 41.13 14.89
CA ILE A 165 -32.78 41.39 16.06
C ILE A 165 -32.44 40.40 17.19
N LEU A 166 -32.27 39.12 16.86
CA LEU A 166 -31.93 38.08 17.83
C LEU A 166 -30.54 38.28 18.43
N THR A 167 -29.54 38.75 17.67
CA THR A 167 -28.22 39.09 18.22
C THR A 167 -28.28 40.31 19.14
N LEU A 168 -29.04 41.34 18.77
CA LEU A 168 -29.26 42.51 19.64
C LEU A 168 -29.99 42.12 20.94
N PHE A 169 -31.01 41.25 20.86
CA PHE A 169 -31.75 40.77 22.02
C PHE A 169 -30.91 39.86 22.92
N SER A 170 -30.06 39.02 22.33
CA SER A 170 -29.09 38.22 23.07
C SER A 170 -28.10 39.11 23.82
N ALA A 171 -27.59 40.18 23.20
CA ALA A 171 -26.66 41.10 23.86
C ALA A 171 -27.31 41.92 24.99
N ALA A 172 -28.62 42.19 24.88
CA ALA A 172 -29.36 42.99 25.86
C ALA A 172 -29.99 42.17 27.00
N ASN A 173 -30.07 40.83 26.90
CA ASN A 173 -30.73 39.99 27.89
C ASN A 173 -29.93 38.70 28.19
N PRO A 174 -29.32 38.56 29.39
CA PRO A 174 -28.50 37.41 29.76
C PRO A 174 -29.24 36.07 29.77
N LEU A 175 -30.58 36.06 29.94
CA LEU A 175 -31.38 34.83 29.86
C LEU A 175 -31.56 34.36 28.41
N ILE A 176 -31.69 35.30 27.49
CA ILE A 176 -31.78 35.04 26.05
C ILE A 176 -30.42 34.57 25.52
N GLU A 177 -29.33 35.19 25.98
CA GLU A 177 -27.96 34.74 25.70
C GLU A 177 -27.72 33.29 26.13
N ARG A 178 -28.08 32.93 27.37
CA ARG A 178 -27.95 31.55 27.88
C ARG A 178 -28.86 30.55 27.16
N PHE A 179 -30.06 30.96 26.78
CA PHE A 179 -30.96 30.13 25.98
C PHE A 179 -30.38 29.88 24.58
N PHE A 180 -29.87 30.92 23.90
CA PHE A 180 -29.25 30.76 22.59
C PHE A 180 -27.93 30.01 22.64
N SER A 181 -27.08 30.20 23.66
CA SER A 181 -25.85 29.40 23.80
C SER A 181 -26.13 27.93 24.08
N SER A 182 -27.28 27.60 24.69
CA SER A 182 -27.74 26.20 24.83
C SER A 182 -28.31 25.60 23.54
N LEU A 183 -28.72 26.43 22.57
CA LEU A 183 -29.39 26.05 21.31
C LEU A 183 -28.46 26.14 20.08
N LEU A 184 -27.46 27.02 20.13
CA LEU A 184 -26.47 27.26 19.08
C LEU A 184 -25.44 26.15 19.09
N LEU A 185 -25.67 25.16 18.21
CA LEU A 185 -24.77 24.07 17.80
C LEU A 185 -24.09 23.34 18.98
N PRO A 186 -24.45 22.06 19.26
CA PRO A 186 -23.70 21.30 20.26
C PRO A 186 -22.22 21.42 19.95
N ASP A 187 -21.41 21.84 20.93
CA ASP A 187 -19.96 21.98 20.76
C ASP A 187 -19.44 20.76 20.01
N LEU A 188 -19.11 20.96 18.73
CA LEU A 188 -18.73 19.86 17.86
C LEU A 188 -17.35 19.43 18.34
N SER A 189 -17.32 18.51 19.29
CA SER A 189 -16.08 17.98 19.82
C SER A 189 -15.21 17.49 18.65
N PRO A 190 -13.88 17.63 18.73
CA PRO A 190 -12.99 17.14 17.68
C PRO A 190 -13.26 15.66 17.32
N GLU A 191 -13.68 14.87 18.31
CA GLU A 191 -14.09 13.48 18.16
C GLU A 191 -15.37 13.31 17.32
N LEU A 192 -16.41 14.12 17.59
CA LEU A 192 -17.64 14.10 16.80
C LEU A 192 -17.37 14.53 15.37
N MET A 193 -16.52 15.55 15.16
CA MET A 193 -16.13 15.99 13.82
C MET A 193 -15.35 14.89 13.07
N ALA A 194 -14.41 14.20 13.74
CA ALA A 194 -13.70 13.06 13.16
C ALA A 194 -14.66 11.91 12.80
N ARG A 195 -15.63 11.60 13.67
CA ARG A 195 -16.63 10.57 13.44
C ARG A 195 -17.58 10.90 12.30
N LEU A 196 -18.04 12.15 12.19
CA LEU A 196 -18.85 12.64 11.08
C LEU A 196 -18.07 12.62 9.75
N ALA A 197 -16.80 13.03 9.78
CA ALA A 197 -15.92 12.96 8.60
C ALA A 197 -15.69 11.51 8.16
N PHE A 198 -15.49 10.59 9.12
CA PHE A 198 -15.39 9.15 8.87
C PHE A 198 -16.67 8.61 8.22
N TRP A 199 -17.85 8.92 8.76
CA TRP A 199 -19.13 8.52 8.16
C TRP A 199 -19.31 9.08 6.76
N ALA A 200 -18.98 10.35 6.53
CA ALA A 200 -19.11 10.99 5.22
C ALA A 200 -18.18 10.36 4.19
N LEU A 201 -16.91 10.12 4.53
CA LEU A 201 -15.94 9.48 3.67
C LEU A 201 -16.37 8.05 3.33
N LEU A 202 -16.74 7.28 4.36
CA LEU A 202 -17.15 5.90 4.17
C LEU A 202 -18.43 5.81 3.33
N PHE A 203 -19.44 6.64 3.63
CA PHE A 203 -20.66 6.72 2.84
C PHE A 203 -20.34 7.06 1.38
N ALA A 204 -19.46 8.02 1.12
CA ALA A 204 -19.08 8.40 -0.23
C ALA A 204 -18.39 7.26 -1.00
N MET A 205 -17.47 6.53 -0.35
CA MET A 205 -16.80 5.36 -0.94
C MET A 205 -17.81 4.27 -1.33
N ILE A 206 -18.71 3.90 -0.40
CA ILE A 206 -19.73 2.86 -0.64
C ILE A 206 -20.75 3.32 -1.67
N TRP A 207 -21.17 4.58 -1.62
CA TRP A 207 -22.07 5.16 -2.61
C TRP A 207 -21.46 5.13 -4.01
N GLY A 208 -20.14 5.40 -4.12
CA GLY A 208 -19.37 5.28 -5.35
C GLY A 208 -19.39 3.86 -5.93
N LEU A 209 -19.24 2.83 -5.10
CA LEU A 209 -19.33 1.41 -5.53
C LEU A 209 -20.75 0.99 -5.94
N LEU A 210 -21.76 1.49 -5.23
CA LEU A 210 -23.17 1.20 -5.51
C LEU A 210 -23.69 1.93 -6.77
N ARG A 211 -23.07 3.05 -7.11
CA ARG A 211 -23.41 3.89 -8.27
C ARG A 211 -22.15 4.35 -9.01
N PRO A 212 -21.38 3.42 -9.60
CA PRO A 212 -20.16 3.81 -10.29
C PRO A 212 -20.52 4.60 -11.54
N ARG A 213 -19.79 5.67 -11.76
CA ARG A 213 -19.96 6.53 -12.94
C ARG A 213 -18.78 6.31 -13.86
N LEU A 214 -19.04 5.72 -15.02
CA LEU A 214 -18.02 5.56 -16.05
C LEU A 214 -17.41 6.92 -16.41
N ALA A 215 -16.09 6.94 -16.56
CA ALA A 215 -15.39 8.04 -17.19
C ALA A 215 -15.88 8.13 -18.66
N ARG A 216 -16.31 9.31 -19.08
CA ARG A 216 -16.76 9.56 -20.46
C ARG A 216 -15.59 9.82 -21.41
N MET A 217 -14.49 10.33 -20.86
CA MET A 217 -13.26 10.64 -21.59
C MET A 217 -12.13 9.85 -20.94
N LEU A 218 -11.53 8.95 -21.71
CA LEU A 218 -10.35 8.19 -21.34
C LEU A 218 -9.20 8.66 -22.25
N LEU A 219 -8.02 8.80 -21.68
CA LEU A 219 -6.81 9.06 -22.46
C LEU A 219 -6.57 7.89 -23.41
N PRO A 220 -6.14 8.17 -24.67
CA PRO A 220 -5.82 7.14 -25.63
C PRO A 220 -4.75 6.18 -25.08
N GLY A 221 -4.83 4.91 -25.50
CA GLY A 221 -3.86 3.88 -25.12
C GLY A 221 -2.57 3.97 -25.93
N PHE A 222 -1.57 3.18 -25.54
CA PHE A 222 -0.23 3.13 -26.14
C PHE A 222 -0.18 2.40 -27.50
N GLY A 223 -1.28 2.41 -28.25
CA GLY A 223 -1.46 1.68 -29.51
C GLY A 223 -0.83 2.30 -30.75
N GLY A 224 -0.06 3.40 -30.62
CA GLY A 224 0.77 3.97 -31.68
C GLY A 224 0.04 4.23 -33.00
N ARG A 225 -0.70 5.33 -33.11
CA ARG A 225 -1.23 5.85 -34.39
C ARG A 225 -0.96 7.34 -34.55
N GLY A 226 0.15 7.83 -34.02
CA GLY A 226 0.54 9.24 -34.08
C GLY A 226 1.95 9.36 -34.61
N ASP A 227 2.06 9.56 -35.92
CA ASP A 227 3.31 9.87 -36.61
C ASP A 227 3.69 11.33 -36.32
N TRP A 228 4.23 11.55 -35.13
CA TRP A 228 4.96 12.79 -34.85
C TRP A 228 6.43 12.52 -35.15
N ALA A 229 6.86 12.91 -36.35
CA ALA A 229 8.27 12.92 -36.70
C ALA A 229 9.00 13.90 -35.77
N LEU A 230 9.86 13.38 -34.90
CA LEU A 230 10.74 14.21 -34.07
C LEU A 230 11.84 14.76 -34.98
N PRO A 231 11.93 16.08 -35.19
CA PRO A 231 13.00 16.66 -36.00
C PRO A 231 14.36 16.35 -35.37
N GLY A 232 15.28 15.77 -36.17
CA GLY A 232 16.66 15.46 -35.76
C GLY A 232 16.95 14.00 -35.39
N VAL A 233 15.96 13.11 -35.32
CA VAL A 233 16.17 11.68 -35.03
C VAL A 233 16.24 10.87 -36.32
N SER A 234 17.45 10.67 -36.86
CA SER A 234 17.66 9.84 -38.05
C SER A 234 17.82 8.36 -37.70
N VAL A 235 17.52 7.46 -38.66
CA VAL A 235 17.76 6.01 -38.53
C VAL A 235 19.23 5.71 -38.20
N ALA A 236 20.15 6.47 -38.80
CA ALA A 236 21.59 6.35 -38.56
C ALA A 236 21.97 6.75 -37.12
N SER A 237 21.43 7.86 -36.61
CA SER A 237 21.65 8.30 -35.23
C SER A 237 21.13 7.26 -34.23
N VAL A 238 19.90 6.74 -34.44
CA VAL A 238 19.34 5.69 -33.57
C VAL A 238 20.18 4.42 -33.59
N THR A 239 20.66 4.01 -34.77
CA THR A 239 21.50 2.81 -34.91
C THR A 239 22.84 2.98 -34.20
N LEU A 240 23.51 4.12 -34.40
CA LEU A 240 24.77 4.42 -33.73
C LEU A 240 24.60 4.49 -32.21
N SER A 241 23.56 5.15 -31.71
CA SER A 241 23.25 5.18 -30.28
C SER A 241 23.04 3.78 -29.71
N LEU A 242 22.29 2.91 -30.41
CA LEU A 242 22.08 1.53 -29.98
C LEU A 242 23.38 0.72 -29.95
N ILE A 243 24.28 0.91 -30.92
CA ILE A 243 25.61 0.26 -30.93
C ILE A 243 26.41 0.73 -29.71
N VAL A 244 26.53 2.05 -29.51
CA VAL A 244 27.28 2.64 -28.39
C VAL A 244 26.71 2.19 -27.05
N PHE A 245 25.39 2.19 -26.89
CA PHE A 245 24.75 1.73 -25.64
C PHE A 245 24.99 0.24 -25.41
N ASN A 246 24.90 -0.61 -26.44
CA ASN A 246 25.24 -2.02 -26.29
C ASN A 246 26.69 -2.22 -25.86
N LEU A 247 27.64 -1.44 -26.38
CA LEU A 247 29.05 -1.52 -25.99
C LEU A 247 29.27 -1.10 -24.54
N ILE A 248 28.64 0.00 -24.11
CA ILE A 248 28.73 0.47 -22.71
C ILE A 248 28.16 -0.57 -21.74
N PHE A 249 26.98 -1.12 -22.05
CA PHE A 249 26.39 -2.18 -21.21
C PHE A 249 27.22 -3.46 -21.24
N ALA A 250 27.89 -3.77 -22.35
CA ALA A 250 28.71 -4.98 -22.45
C ALA A 250 29.95 -4.85 -21.58
N LEU A 251 30.57 -3.67 -21.58
CA LEU A 251 31.67 -3.35 -20.68
C LEU A 251 31.25 -3.45 -19.20
N GLN A 252 30.09 -2.89 -18.85
CA GLN A 252 29.54 -2.99 -17.50
C GLN A 252 29.30 -4.45 -17.09
N ASN A 253 28.65 -5.24 -17.94
CA ASN A 253 28.38 -6.65 -17.66
C ASN A 253 29.68 -7.47 -17.54
N MET A 254 30.70 -7.17 -18.37
CA MET A 254 32.01 -7.80 -18.27
C MET A 254 32.72 -7.44 -16.96
N MET A 255 32.59 -6.19 -16.50
CA MET A 255 33.05 -5.79 -15.18
C MET A 255 32.30 -6.59 -14.10
N ASP A 256 30.95 -6.61 -14.11
CA ASP A 256 30.18 -7.36 -13.12
C ASP A 256 30.60 -8.83 -13.06
N VAL A 257 30.86 -9.47 -14.22
CA VAL A 257 31.46 -10.81 -14.29
C VAL A 257 32.81 -10.87 -13.59
N ALA A 258 33.74 -9.96 -13.93
CA ALA A 258 35.09 -9.99 -13.40
C ALA A 258 35.12 -9.85 -11.87
N TRP A 259 34.31 -8.95 -11.30
CA TRP A 259 34.31 -8.65 -9.87
C TRP A 259 33.42 -9.60 -9.06
N LEU A 260 32.25 -10.01 -9.56
CA LEU A 260 31.31 -10.87 -8.82
C LEU A 260 31.63 -12.37 -8.94
N TRP A 261 32.19 -12.82 -10.07
CA TRP A 261 32.61 -14.22 -10.24
C TRP A 261 34.07 -14.49 -9.89
N GLY A 262 34.72 -13.53 -9.21
CA GLY A 262 36.03 -13.76 -8.57
C GLY A 262 37.22 -13.77 -9.52
N TRP A 263 37.12 -13.15 -10.70
CA TRP A 263 38.25 -13.01 -11.63
C TRP A 263 39.16 -11.82 -11.28
N ALA A 264 38.69 -10.88 -10.44
CA ALA A 264 39.47 -9.75 -9.94
C ALA A 264 39.21 -9.50 -8.45
N PRO A 265 40.26 -9.22 -7.64
CA PRO A 265 40.08 -8.83 -6.23
C PRO A 265 39.47 -7.44 -6.14
N MET A 266 38.52 -7.23 -5.22
CA MET A 266 37.85 -5.95 -4.98
C MET A 266 38.84 -4.79 -4.80
N PRO A 267 38.55 -3.56 -5.30
CA PRO A 267 39.51 -2.45 -5.23
C PRO A 267 39.85 -2.13 -3.77
N GLN A 268 41.14 -1.91 -3.48
CA GLN A 268 41.61 -1.65 -2.12
C GLN A 268 40.90 -0.43 -1.51
N GLY A 269 40.33 -0.59 -0.31
CA GLY A 269 39.66 0.49 0.43
C GLY A 269 38.16 0.65 0.19
N MET A 270 37.51 -0.19 -0.63
CA MET A 270 36.06 -0.14 -0.84
C MET A 270 35.33 -1.16 0.03
N THR A 271 34.37 -0.71 0.85
CA THR A 271 33.50 -1.63 1.59
C THR A 271 32.43 -2.22 0.66
N MET A 272 31.87 -3.40 1.02
CA MET A 272 30.74 -3.99 0.28
C MET A 272 29.52 -3.07 0.23
N ALA A 273 29.30 -2.27 1.28
CA ALA A 273 28.24 -1.27 1.31
C ALA A 273 28.50 -0.11 0.33
N ASP A 274 29.74 0.39 0.26
CA ASP A 274 30.12 1.46 -0.68
C ASP A 274 29.96 1.01 -2.14
N TYR A 275 30.37 -0.22 -2.44
CA TYR A 275 30.22 -0.79 -3.78
C TYR A 275 28.74 -0.95 -4.18
N ALA A 276 27.91 -1.47 -3.27
CA ALA A 276 26.48 -1.64 -3.52
C ALA A 276 25.76 -0.30 -3.76
N HIS A 277 26.01 0.71 -2.93
CA HIS A 277 25.33 2.01 -3.04
C HIS A 277 25.86 2.91 -4.16
N ARG A 278 27.18 2.97 -4.40
CA ARG A 278 27.74 3.82 -5.47
C ARG A 278 27.47 3.26 -6.86
N GLY A 279 27.39 1.94 -7.00
CA GLY A 279 27.11 1.30 -8.30
C GLY A 279 25.63 1.35 -8.69
N ALA A 280 24.70 1.14 -7.74
CA ALA A 280 23.29 0.91 -8.08
C ALA A 280 22.55 2.15 -8.62
N TYR A 281 22.71 3.33 -8.00
CA TYR A 281 21.90 4.49 -8.36
C TYR A 281 22.19 5.03 -9.79
N PRO A 282 23.46 5.18 -10.22
CA PRO A 282 23.74 5.62 -11.58
C PRO A 282 23.30 4.60 -12.64
N LEU A 283 23.43 3.30 -12.36
CA LEU A 283 23.00 2.23 -13.28
C LEU A 283 21.48 2.20 -13.48
N ILE A 284 20.70 2.47 -12.43
CA ILE A 284 19.25 2.61 -12.55
C ILE A 284 18.92 3.84 -13.40
N ALA A 285 19.59 4.97 -13.18
CA ALA A 285 19.36 6.20 -13.94
C ALA A 285 19.68 6.02 -15.44
N THR A 286 20.80 5.37 -15.77
CA THR A 286 21.18 5.09 -17.17
C THR A 286 20.23 4.09 -17.82
N ALA A 287 19.79 3.05 -17.11
CA ALA A 287 18.78 2.11 -17.60
C ALA A 287 17.43 2.80 -17.89
N LEU A 288 16.99 3.70 -17.00
CA LEU A 288 15.75 4.47 -17.20
C LEU A 288 15.86 5.46 -18.38
N LEU A 289 16.97 6.18 -18.50
CA LEU A 289 17.21 7.09 -19.63
C LEU A 289 17.26 6.35 -20.96
N ALA A 290 17.91 5.18 -20.98
CA ALA A 290 17.97 4.35 -22.17
C ALA A 290 16.57 3.77 -22.49
N ALA A 291 15.80 3.33 -21.50
CA ALA A 291 14.41 2.88 -21.70
C ALA A 291 13.53 4.00 -22.26
N LEU A 292 13.69 5.23 -21.76
CA LEU A 292 13.03 6.42 -22.30
C LEU A 292 13.44 6.66 -23.76
N PHE A 293 14.73 6.56 -24.07
CA PHE A 293 15.24 6.68 -25.44
C PHE A 293 14.56 5.68 -26.39
N VAL A 294 14.40 4.41 -26.00
CA VAL A 294 13.67 3.41 -26.80
C VAL A 294 12.21 3.77 -26.99
N LEU A 295 11.52 4.14 -25.91
CA LEU A 295 10.10 4.48 -26.00
C LEU A 295 9.85 5.68 -26.93
N VAL A 296 10.81 6.61 -26.99
CA VAL A 296 10.77 7.78 -27.87
C VAL A 296 11.13 7.41 -29.32
N THR A 297 12.16 6.59 -29.54
CA THR A 297 12.77 6.35 -30.87
C THR A 297 12.21 5.13 -31.62
N LEU A 298 11.65 4.14 -30.90
CA LEU A 298 11.11 2.89 -31.43
C LEU A 298 9.59 2.80 -31.24
N ARG A 299 8.88 3.86 -31.66
CA ARG A 299 7.41 3.86 -31.67
C ARG A 299 6.88 2.86 -32.70
N PRO A 300 5.82 2.09 -32.38
CA PRO A 300 5.21 1.16 -33.34
C PRO A 300 4.77 1.91 -34.61
N GLY A 301 5.32 1.53 -35.77
CA GLY A 301 5.01 2.13 -37.07
C GLY A 301 6.16 2.93 -37.72
N SER A 302 7.23 3.26 -36.98
CA SER A 302 8.38 3.99 -37.53
C SER A 302 9.19 3.16 -38.54
N GLU A 303 9.83 3.81 -39.50
CA GLU A 303 10.76 3.14 -40.44
C GLU A 303 11.92 2.45 -39.71
N THR A 304 12.37 3.01 -38.58
CA THR A 304 13.37 2.38 -37.67
C THR A 304 12.93 1.03 -37.11
N ALA A 305 11.63 0.77 -36.95
CA ALA A 305 11.13 -0.51 -36.45
C ALA A 305 11.12 -1.62 -37.53
N ARG A 306 11.26 -1.26 -38.82
CA ARG A 306 11.26 -2.21 -39.95
C ARG A 306 12.65 -2.77 -40.24
N THR A 307 13.71 -2.13 -39.78
CA THR A 307 15.09 -2.59 -40.00
C THR A 307 15.46 -3.72 -39.04
N GLY A 308 15.75 -4.92 -39.58
CA GLY A 308 16.10 -6.10 -38.79
C GLY A 308 17.29 -5.89 -37.84
N SER A 309 18.30 -5.10 -38.26
CA SER A 309 19.49 -4.80 -37.46
C SER A 309 19.18 -4.01 -36.19
N ILE A 310 18.29 -3.01 -36.27
CA ILE A 310 17.86 -2.22 -35.11
C ILE A 310 17.10 -3.12 -34.12
N ARG A 311 16.20 -3.97 -34.62
CA ARG A 311 15.48 -4.95 -33.79
C ARG A 311 16.46 -5.90 -33.08
N GLY A 312 17.50 -6.37 -33.78
CA GLY A 312 18.58 -7.18 -33.20
C GLY A 312 19.35 -6.45 -32.09
N LEU A 313 19.77 -5.21 -32.33
CA LEU A 313 20.49 -4.39 -31.34
C LEU A 313 19.64 -4.10 -30.09
N VAL A 314 18.34 -3.88 -30.26
CA VAL A 314 17.40 -3.71 -29.13
C VAL A 314 17.26 -5.02 -28.34
N MET A 315 17.12 -6.16 -29.03
CA MET A 315 17.06 -7.47 -28.34
C MET A 315 18.33 -7.78 -27.58
N LEU A 316 19.50 -7.53 -28.17
CA LEU A 316 20.80 -7.71 -27.51
C LEU A 316 20.85 -6.85 -26.25
N TRP A 317 20.48 -5.58 -26.35
CA TRP A 317 20.54 -4.67 -25.21
C TRP A 317 19.52 -5.02 -24.12
N ILE A 318 18.31 -5.47 -24.45
CA ILE A 318 17.37 -6.00 -23.43
C ILE A 318 17.99 -7.22 -22.75
N GLY A 319 18.61 -8.13 -23.51
CA GLY A 319 19.34 -9.28 -22.95
C GLY A 319 20.44 -8.86 -21.97
N GLN A 320 21.19 -7.81 -22.32
CA GLN A 320 22.21 -7.22 -21.44
C GLN A 320 21.60 -6.62 -20.15
N ASN A 321 20.41 -6.02 -20.22
CA ASN A 321 19.72 -5.52 -19.02
C ASN A 321 19.21 -6.66 -18.14
N VAL A 322 18.72 -7.75 -18.72
CA VAL A 322 18.34 -8.95 -17.96
C VAL A 322 19.56 -9.49 -17.20
N PHE A 323 20.72 -9.54 -17.84
CA PHE A 323 21.97 -9.92 -17.18
C PHE A 323 22.33 -8.94 -16.05
N LEU A 324 22.25 -7.64 -16.29
CA LEU A 324 22.53 -6.60 -15.29
C LEU A 324 21.62 -6.72 -14.05
N VAL A 325 20.33 -7.02 -14.25
CA VAL A 325 19.38 -7.30 -13.17
C VAL A 325 19.80 -8.54 -12.38
N ALA A 326 20.21 -9.62 -13.06
CA ALA A 326 20.71 -10.82 -12.40
C ALA A 326 21.99 -10.54 -11.57
N SER A 327 22.94 -9.77 -12.12
CA SER A 327 24.14 -9.32 -11.38
C SER A 327 23.79 -8.48 -10.16
N SER A 328 22.77 -7.63 -10.27
CA SER A 328 22.27 -6.81 -9.15
C SER A 328 21.59 -7.66 -8.06
N MET A 329 20.88 -8.72 -8.45
CA MET A 329 20.32 -9.70 -7.51
C MET A 329 21.42 -10.46 -6.78
N LEU A 330 22.48 -10.90 -7.47
CA LEU A 330 23.64 -11.57 -6.87
C LEU A 330 24.34 -10.65 -5.86
N ARG A 331 24.61 -9.40 -6.23
CA ARG A 331 25.18 -8.39 -5.32
C ARG A 331 24.32 -8.19 -4.08
N THR A 332 23.00 -8.22 -4.24
CA THR A 332 22.07 -8.11 -3.10
C THR A 332 22.14 -9.37 -2.22
N ALA A 333 22.34 -10.56 -2.80
CA ALA A 333 22.54 -11.80 -2.06
C ALA A 333 23.85 -11.77 -1.26
N ASP A 334 24.97 -11.36 -1.86
CA ASP A 334 26.25 -11.21 -1.16
C ASP A 334 26.14 -10.18 -0.01
N TYR A 335 25.39 -9.10 -0.25
CA TYR A 335 25.12 -8.09 0.77
C TYR A 335 24.24 -8.62 1.91
N ILE A 336 23.30 -9.53 1.63
CA ILE A 336 22.50 -10.21 2.66
C ILE A 336 23.38 -11.11 3.51
N ASP A 337 24.31 -11.85 2.89
CA ASP A 337 25.24 -12.71 3.62
C ASP A 337 26.15 -11.90 4.55
N ALA A 338 26.59 -10.71 4.11
CA ALA A 338 27.43 -9.81 4.89
C ALA A 338 26.70 -8.95 5.93
N TYR A 339 25.41 -8.61 5.74
CA TYR A 339 24.70 -7.63 6.59
C TYR A 339 23.30 -8.07 7.05
N SER A 340 23.00 -9.37 6.96
CA SER A 340 21.73 -10.01 7.29
C SER A 340 20.56 -9.73 6.32
N LEU A 341 19.40 -10.38 6.51
CA LEU A 341 18.21 -10.18 5.68
C LEU A 341 17.26 -9.15 6.31
N THR A 342 16.72 -8.26 5.48
CA THR A 342 15.69 -7.28 5.90
C THR A 342 14.48 -7.28 4.97
N ARG A 343 13.35 -6.74 5.45
CA ARG A 343 12.12 -6.56 4.64
C ARG A 343 12.38 -5.82 3.33
N LEU A 344 13.21 -4.77 3.35
CA LEU A 344 13.54 -3.98 2.17
C LEU A 344 14.38 -4.76 1.16
N ARG A 345 15.34 -5.58 1.62
CA ARG A 345 16.15 -6.43 0.73
C ARG A 345 15.29 -7.52 0.05
N ILE A 346 14.34 -8.12 0.78
CA ILE A 346 13.36 -9.04 0.19
C ILE A 346 12.50 -8.32 -0.86
N ALA A 347 11.98 -7.14 -0.53
CA ALA A 347 11.18 -6.34 -1.47
C ALA A 347 11.97 -5.94 -2.72
N ALA A 348 13.26 -5.59 -2.56
CA ALA A 348 14.15 -5.27 -3.68
C ALA A 348 14.39 -6.48 -4.60
N LEU A 349 14.63 -7.67 -4.05
CA LEU A 349 14.77 -8.91 -4.83
C LEU A 349 13.48 -9.25 -5.60
N ILE A 350 12.32 -9.14 -4.97
CA ILE A 350 11.02 -9.35 -5.63
C ILE A 350 10.80 -8.32 -6.74
N TRP A 351 11.12 -7.06 -6.50
CA TRP A 351 11.03 -6.00 -7.49
C TRP A 351 11.95 -6.26 -8.69
N MET A 352 13.21 -6.62 -8.45
CA MET A 352 14.16 -6.98 -9.51
C MET A 352 13.67 -8.18 -10.33
N ALA A 353 13.08 -9.20 -9.68
CA ALA A 353 12.49 -10.33 -10.39
C ALA A 353 11.31 -9.90 -11.29
N LEU A 354 10.44 -8.98 -10.82
CA LEU A 354 9.37 -8.41 -11.64
C LEU A 354 9.90 -7.58 -12.81
N VAL A 355 10.97 -6.81 -12.61
CA VAL A 355 11.65 -6.06 -13.68
C VAL A 355 12.24 -7.01 -14.73
N GLY A 356 12.97 -8.04 -14.29
CA GLY A 356 13.51 -9.08 -15.17
C GLY A 356 12.41 -9.78 -15.99
N PHE A 357 11.29 -10.11 -15.35
CA PHE A 357 10.11 -10.63 -16.04
C PHE A 357 9.54 -9.64 -17.05
N GLY A 358 9.44 -8.36 -16.72
CA GLY A 358 8.97 -7.31 -17.62
C GLY A 358 9.85 -7.14 -18.84
N LEU A 359 11.18 -7.17 -18.67
CA LEU A 359 12.16 -7.14 -19.76
C LEU A 359 12.03 -8.39 -20.66
N ALA A 360 11.91 -9.58 -20.07
CA ALA A 360 11.67 -10.81 -20.81
C ALA A 360 10.34 -10.77 -21.59
N ALA A 361 9.28 -10.20 -21.00
CA ALA A 361 8.00 -10.00 -21.66
C ALA A 361 8.09 -8.98 -22.83
N ILE A 362 8.97 -7.97 -22.73
CA ILE A 362 9.27 -7.06 -23.86
C ILE A 362 9.94 -7.85 -24.99
N CYS A 363 10.97 -8.65 -24.71
CA CYS A 363 11.59 -9.52 -25.71
C CYS A 363 10.57 -10.43 -26.39
N TRP A 364 9.73 -11.09 -25.59
CA TRP A 364 8.67 -11.95 -26.10
C TRP A 364 7.67 -11.19 -26.97
N ARG A 365 7.26 -9.99 -26.54
CA ARG A 365 6.39 -9.11 -27.32
C ARG A 365 7.02 -8.80 -28.67
N LEU A 366 8.29 -8.44 -28.70
CA LEU A 366 9.02 -8.13 -29.93
C LEU A 366 9.08 -9.37 -30.83
N LEU A 367 9.43 -10.54 -30.31
CA LEU A 367 9.55 -11.80 -31.09
C LEU A 367 8.21 -12.28 -31.66
N ARG A 368 7.12 -12.16 -30.90
CA ARG A 368 5.77 -12.66 -31.26
C ARG A 368 4.83 -11.57 -31.76
N GLU A 369 5.34 -10.36 -32.02
CA GLU A 369 4.60 -9.20 -32.53
C GLU A 369 3.31 -8.90 -31.75
N ARG A 370 3.37 -9.07 -30.42
CA ARG A 370 2.21 -8.84 -29.55
C ARG A 370 1.92 -7.33 -29.38
N SER A 371 0.67 -7.01 -29.12
CA SER A 371 0.24 -5.63 -28.89
C SER A 371 0.81 -5.06 -27.58
N ALA A 372 0.90 -3.72 -27.48
CA ALA A 372 1.31 -3.05 -26.24
C ALA A 372 0.34 -3.36 -25.08
N ALA A 373 -0.97 -3.48 -25.36
CA ALA A 373 -1.97 -3.87 -24.37
C ALA A 373 -1.71 -5.27 -23.80
N TRP A 374 -1.21 -6.22 -24.61
CA TRP A 374 -0.82 -7.54 -24.11
C TRP A 374 0.32 -7.43 -23.08
N LEU A 375 1.34 -6.62 -23.35
CA LEU A 375 2.47 -6.42 -22.44
C LEU A 375 2.03 -5.78 -21.13
N ILE A 376 1.16 -4.75 -21.18
CA ILE A 376 0.61 -4.10 -19.98
C ILE A 376 -0.18 -5.13 -19.15
N ASN A 377 -1.07 -5.90 -19.79
CA ASN A 377 -1.89 -6.88 -19.08
C ASN A 377 -1.06 -8.02 -18.46
N VAL A 378 -0.01 -8.50 -19.13
CA VAL A 378 0.89 -9.53 -18.58
C VAL A 378 1.70 -9.01 -17.39
N ASN A 379 2.23 -7.78 -17.48
CA ASN A 379 2.93 -7.17 -16.35
C ASN A 379 2.00 -6.91 -15.17
N LEU A 380 0.77 -6.44 -15.42
CA LEU A 380 -0.23 -6.28 -14.37
C LEU A 380 -0.65 -7.61 -13.75
N ALA A 381 -0.76 -8.68 -14.53
CA ALA A 381 -1.04 -10.01 -14.01
C ALA A 381 0.10 -10.52 -13.12
N ALA A 382 1.36 -10.37 -13.56
CA ALA A 382 2.53 -10.79 -12.77
C ALA A 382 2.65 -9.97 -11.48
N ALA A 383 2.54 -8.64 -11.55
CA ALA A 383 2.55 -7.77 -10.38
C ALA A 383 1.37 -8.06 -9.45
N GLY A 384 0.15 -8.21 -9.99
CA GLY A 384 -1.04 -8.54 -9.21
C GLY A 384 -0.93 -9.88 -8.48
N LEU A 385 -0.38 -10.90 -9.15
CA LEU A 385 -0.12 -12.21 -8.55
C LEU A 385 0.92 -12.11 -7.42
N MET A 386 2.03 -11.41 -7.67
CA MET A 386 3.08 -11.22 -6.67
C MET A 386 2.57 -10.44 -5.45
N LEU A 387 1.86 -9.34 -5.66
CA LEU A 387 1.25 -8.56 -4.58
C LEU A 387 0.20 -9.36 -3.81
N THR A 388 -0.57 -10.22 -4.49
CA THR A 388 -1.51 -11.14 -3.83
C THR A 388 -0.77 -12.13 -2.94
N ALA A 389 0.34 -12.71 -3.40
CA ALA A 389 1.15 -13.61 -2.59
C ALA A 389 1.71 -12.89 -1.35
N LEU A 390 2.17 -11.64 -1.50
CA LEU A 390 2.65 -10.80 -0.40
C LEU A 390 1.57 -10.44 0.63
N CYS A 391 0.28 -10.60 0.34
CA CYS A 391 -0.77 -10.45 1.34
C CYS A 391 -0.85 -11.64 2.32
N PHE A 392 -0.29 -12.79 1.97
CA PHE A 392 -0.34 -14.01 2.81
C PHE A 392 1.04 -14.41 3.35
N VAL A 393 2.11 -13.85 2.78
CA VAL A 393 3.50 -14.13 3.15
C VAL A 393 4.06 -12.99 3.98
N ASP A 394 4.43 -13.29 5.23
CA ASP A 394 5.11 -12.33 6.10
C ASP A 394 6.62 -12.29 5.80
N THR A 395 7.04 -11.23 5.11
CA THR A 395 8.45 -10.98 4.79
C THR A 395 9.32 -10.70 6.03
N GLY A 396 8.76 -10.16 7.10
CA GLY A 396 9.42 -10.00 8.39
C GLY A 396 9.72 -11.34 9.04
N ALA A 397 8.77 -12.28 9.00
CA ALA A 397 8.99 -13.63 9.52
C ALA A 397 10.05 -14.37 8.70
N MET A 398 10.05 -14.21 7.37
CA MET A 398 11.12 -14.75 6.51
C MET A 398 12.50 -14.18 6.89
N ALA A 399 12.60 -12.86 7.07
CA ALA A 399 13.83 -12.19 7.48
C ALA A 399 14.32 -12.69 8.85
N ALA A 400 13.43 -12.74 9.85
CA ALA A 400 13.76 -13.23 11.19
C ALA A 400 14.22 -14.70 11.18
N GLN A 401 13.55 -15.57 10.44
CA GLN A 401 13.94 -16.98 10.31
C GLN A 401 15.31 -17.14 9.65
N TRP A 402 15.58 -16.39 8.58
CA TRP A 402 16.87 -16.43 7.90
C TRP A 402 17.98 -15.91 8.84
N ASN A 403 17.76 -14.78 9.51
CA ASN A 403 18.75 -14.15 10.40
C ASN A 403 19.12 -15.06 11.57
N VAL A 404 18.11 -15.66 12.23
CA VAL A 404 18.31 -16.60 13.33
C VAL A 404 19.07 -17.87 12.89
N ARG A 405 18.85 -18.34 11.66
CA ARG A 405 19.57 -19.52 11.12
C ARG A 405 21.03 -19.21 10.78
N HIS A 406 21.32 -18.03 10.27
CA HIS A 406 22.66 -17.68 9.79
C HIS A 406 23.50 -16.89 10.80
N ALA A 407 22.95 -16.51 11.95
CA ALA A 407 23.66 -15.77 12.98
C ALA A 407 24.93 -16.47 13.47
N ARG A 408 26.00 -15.69 13.65
CA ARG A 408 27.27 -16.16 14.20
C ARG A 408 27.10 -16.80 15.57
N GLU A 409 26.29 -16.20 16.43
CA GLU A 409 26.01 -16.70 17.78
C GLU A 409 25.30 -18.06 17.80
N ALA A 410 24.71 -18.45 16.67
CA ALA A 410 24.06 -19.74 16.49
C ALA A 410 24.92 -20.75 15.70
N GLY A 411 26.21 -20.46 15.51
CA GLY A 411 27.15 -21.29 14.74
C GLY A 411 27.07 -21.11 13.21
N GLY A 412 26.34 -20.08 12.75
CA GLY A 412 26.23 -19.73 11.33
C GLY A 412 27.43 -18.93 10.82
N ARG A 413 27.55 -18.83 9.49
CA ARG A 413 28.61 -18.05 8.81
C ARG A 413 28.31 -16.55 8.70
N GLY A 414 27.12 -16.11 9.13
CA GLY A 414 26.70 -14.71 9.02
C GLY A 414 27.25 -13.84 10.14
N VAL A 415 26.71 -12.61 10.23
CA VAL A 415 27.08 -11.62 11.24
C VAL A 415 26.43 -11.86 12.61
N ALA A 416 26.82 -11.03 13.57
CA ALA A 416 26.19 -10.98 14.87
C ALA A 416 24.69 -10.65 14.75
N LEU A 417 23.85 -11.38 15.48
CA LEU A 417 22.40 -11.20 15.40
C LEU A 417 21.96 -9.85 15.97
N ASP A 418 21.29 -9.05 15.16
CA ASP A 418 20.66 -7.79 15.58
C ASP A 418 19.31 -8.06 16.25
N LEU A 419 19.33 -8.07 17.58
CA LEU A 419 18.13 -8.25 18.42
C LEU A 419 17.22 -7.01 18.45
N CYS A 420 17.74 -5.81 18.18
CA CYS A 420 16.91 -4.61 18.09
C CYS A 420 16.06 -4.68 16.83
N TYR A 421 16.64 -5.04 15.69
CA TYR A 421 15.91 -5.28 14.45
C TYR A 421 14.83 -6.36 14.60
N LEU A 422 15.16 -7.49 15.24
CA LEU A 422 14.15 -8.53 15.53
C LEU A 422 13.05 -8.03 16.48
N GLY A 423 13.38 -7.15 17.42
CA GLY A 423 12.41 -6.44 18.26
C GLY A 423 11.43 -5.58 17.44
N GLU A 424 11.93 -4.83 16.46
CA GLU A 424 11.13 -3.99 15.56
C GLU A 424 10.27 -4.80 14.57
N LEU A 425 10.66 -6.02 14.25
CA LEU A 425 9.82 -6.94 13.47
C LEU A 425 8.56 -7.36 14.22
N GLY A 426 8.53 -7.24 15.55
CA GLY A 426 7.36 -7.55 16.37
C GLY A 426 6.98 -9.03 16.33
N ASP A 427 5.69 -9.31 16.16
CA ASP A 427 5.11 -10.66 16.20
C ASP A 427 5.72 -11.62 15.16
N SER A 428 6.19 -11.08 14.02
CA SER A 428 6.94 -11.81 12.98
C SER A 428 8.18 -12.54 13.52
N ALA A 429 8.85 -11.99 14.53
CA ALA A 429 10.08 -12.54 15.10
C ALA A 429 9.85 -13.48 16.29
N LEU A 430 8.61 -13.61 16.79
CA LEU A 430 8.30 -14.39 17.99
C LEU A 430 8.72 -15.86 17.87
N LEU A 431 8.25 -16.55 16.84
CA LEU A 431 8.55 -17.97 16.61
C LEU A 431 10.04 -18.22 16.28
N PRO A 432 10.69 -17.40 15.42
CA PRO A 432 12.13 -17.48 15.20
C PRO A 432 12.95 -17.35 16.50
N LEU A 433 12.63 -16.37 17.35
CA LEU A 433 13.33 -16.19 18.63
C LEU A 433 13.11 -17.36 19.60
N LEU A 434 11.88 -17.90 19.67
CA LEU A 434 11.61 -19.12 20.42
C LEU A 434 12.44 -20.32 19.93
N SER A 435 12.54 -20.47 18.61
CA SER A 435 13.34 -21.55 18.02
C SER A 435 14.83 -21.36 18.28
N LEU A 436 15.31 -20.12 18.32
CA LEU A 436 16.69 -19.79 18.68
C LEU A 436 16.96 -20.15 20.14
N GLU A 437 16.13 -19.69 21.08
CA GLU A 437 16.30 -19.91 22.53
C GLU A 437 16.50 -21.39 22.89
N ARG A 438 15.86 -22.29 22.16
CA ARG A 438 15.95 -23.76 22.33
C ARG A 438 17.19 -24.40 21.75
N ARG A 439 17.98 -23.68 20.94
CA ARG A 439 19.15 -24.29 20.32
C ARG A 439 20.20 -24.65 21.39
N PRO A 440 20.75 -25.88 21.35
CA PRO A 440 21.88 -26.24 22.18
C PRO A 440 23.11 -25.40 21.78
N GLY A 441 24.01 -25.15 22.72
CA GLY A 441 25.29 -24.46 22.45
C GLY A 441 25.25 -22.92 22.43
N LEU A 442 24.08 -22.29 22.63
CA LEU A 442 24.02 -20.82 22.81
C LEU A 442 24.65 -20.39 24.13
N GLN A 443 25.47 -19.34 24.07
CA GLN A 443 26.05 -18.70 25.25
C GLN A 443 24.93 -18.24 26.21
N PRO A 444 25.05 -18.47 27.54
CA PRO A 444 24.00 -18.15 28.50
C PRO A 444 23.56 -16.69 28.49
N GLU A 445 24.49 -15.74 28.41
CA GLU A 445 24.19 -14.30 28.38
C GLU A 445 23.41 -13.90 27.12
N PHE A 446 23.77 -14.46 25.97
CA PHE A 446 23.07 -14.20 24.72
C PHE A 446 21.68 -14.85 24.72
N ARG A 447 21.53 -16.05 25.29
CA ARG A 447 20.22 -16.69 25.50
C ARG A 447 19.31 -15.80 26.36
N GLU A 448 19.83 -15.20 27.43
CA GLU A 448 19.07 -14.28 28.29
C GLU A 448 18.61 -13.03 27.52
N ARG A 449 19.46 -12.45 26.66
CA ARG A 449 19.09 -11.32 25.79
C ARG A 449 17.99 -11.68 24.80
N VAL A 450 18.10 -12.85 24.14
CA VAL A 450 17.07 -13.39 23.24
C VAL A 450 15.76 -13.58 23.98
N GLN A 451 15.80 -14.17 25.17
CA GLN A 451 14.64 -14.39 26.02
C GLN A 451 13.95 -13.07 26.40
N ALA A 452 14.71 -12.04 26.76
CA ALA A 452 14.18 -10.71 27.10
C ALA A 452 13.43 -10.08 25.93
N VAL A 453 14.03 -10.05 24.73
CA VAL A 453 13.39 -9.49 23.53
C VAL A 453 12.14 -10.27 23.15
N ARG A 454 12.21 -11.60 23.20
CA ARG A 454 11.05 -12.46 22.94
C ARG A 454 9.91 -12.22 23.92
N LEU A 455 10.18 -12.09 25.22
CA LEU A 455 9.15 -11.83 26.23
C LEU A 455 8.43 -10.51 25.97
N ARG A 456 9.16 -9.46 25.59
CA ARG A 456 8.58 -8.17 25.20
C ARG A 456 7.66 -8.31 23.99
N ILE A 457 8.08 -9.04 22.95
CA ILE A 457 7.26 -9.30 21.76
C ILE A 457 6.01 -10.10 22.12
N HIS A 458 6.15 -11.15 22.94
CA HIS A 458 5.03 -11.99 23.37
C HIS A 458 3.98 -11.19 24.14
N ALA A 459 4.43 -10.40 25.13
CA ALA A 459 3.54 -9.54 25.91
C ALA A 459 2.86 -8.48 25.04
N GLY A 460 3.59 -7.90 24.08
CA GLY A 460 3.02 -6.97 23.10
C GLY A 460 1.93 -7.62 22.25
N LEU A 461 2.18 -8.82 21.72
CA LEU A 461 1.20 -9.57 20.93
C LEU A 461 -0.05 -9.94 21.74
N GLU A 462 0.11 -10.38 22.98
CA GLU A 462 -1.02 -10.69 23.87
C GLU A 462 -1.88 -9.46 24.16
N ALA A 463 -1.24 -8.30 24.41
CA ALA A 463 -1.95 -7.04 24.60
C ALA A 463 -2.67 -6.58 23.33
N GLU A 464 -2.04 -6.75 22.16
CA GLU A 464 -2.61 -6.32 20.88
C GLU A 464 -3.80 -7.16 20.43
N LEU A 465 -3.80 -8.48 20.63
CA LEU A 465 -4.87 -9.37 20.15
C LEU A 465 -6.25 -9.04 20.72
N GLY A 466 -6.34 -8.38 21.88
CA GLY A 466 -7.62 -7.94 22.45
C GLY A 466 -8.33 -6.85 21.63
N ARG A 467 -7.59 -6.00 20.91
CA ARG A 467 -8.14 -4.89 20.10
C ARG A 467 -7.82 -5.00 18.61
N ARG A 468 -6.68 -5.58 18.25
CA ARG A 468 -6.13 -5.72 16.90
C ARG A 468 -6.01 -7.18 16.48
N TRP A 469 -7.05 -7.98 16.76
CA TRP A 469 -7.04 -9.41 16.48
C TRP A 469 -6.74 -9.71 15.00
N THR A 470 -5.81 -10.63 14.72
CA THR A 470 -5.58 -11.20 13.38
C THR A 470 -5.45 -12.72 13.48
N TRP A 471 -5.81 -13.44 12.42
CA TRP A 471 -5.71 -14.91 12.44
C TRP A 471 -4.24 -15.37 12.51
N LEU A 472 -3.34 -14.68 11.82
CA LEU A 472 -1.90 -14.95 11.87
C LEU A 472 -1.33 -14.71 13.28
N GLY A 473 -1.67 -13.59 13.91
CA GLY A 473 -1.22 -13.25 15.27
C GLY A 473 -1.70 -14.27 16.30
N GLN A 474 -2.99 -14.67 16.23
CA GLN A 474 -3.55 -15.70 17.10
C GLN A 474 -2.81 -17.03 16.93
N ARG A 475 -2.61 -17.49 15.68
CA ARG A 475 -1.90 -18.73 15.37
C ARG A 475 -0.45 -18.72 15.87
N ARG A 476 0.23 -17.56 15.82
CA ARG A 476 1.58 -17.38 16.38
C ARG A 476 1.59 -17.54 17.88
N LEU A 477 0.64 -16.92 18.57
CA LEU A 477 0.52 -17.00 20.01
C LEU A 477 0.22 -18.43 20.47
N ASP A 478 -0.73 -19.11 19.82
CA ASP A 478 -1.08 -20.49 20.14
C ASP A 478 0.13 -21.43 19.94
N ARG A 479 0.88 -21.25 18.85
CA ARG A 479 2.11 -22.02 18.60
C ARG A 479 3.22 -21.68 19.58
N ALA A 480 3.35 -20.42 20.00
CA ALA A 480 4.30 -20.01 21.02
C ALA A 480 3.99 -20.63 22.38
N ARG A 481 2.71 -20.70 22.76
CA ARG A 481 2.22 -21.35 23.98
C ARG A 481 2.46 -22.86 23.94
N ALA A 482 2.12 -23.51 22.83
CA ALA A 482 2.36 -24.95 22.63
C ALA A 482 3.85 -25.28 22.75
N MET A 483 4.71 -24.51 22.09
CA MET A 483 6.15 -24.66 22.24
C MET A 483 6.56 -24.54 23.71
N ARG A 484 6.10 -23.51 24.43
CA ARG A 484 6.48 -23.26 25.83
C ARG A 484 6.02 -24.30 26.83
N ALA A 485 4.90 -24.99 26.59
CA ALA A 485 4.45 -26.06 27.48
C ALA A 485 5.52 -27.15 27.67
N ASP A 486 6.38 -27.34 26.67
CA ASP A 486 7.46 -28.32 26.68
C ASP A 486 8.75 -27.84 27.38
N ALA A 487 8.79 -26.61 27.91
CA ALA A 487 10.02 -26.01 28.45
C ALA A 487 9.80 -25.34 29.81
N ALA A 488 10.68 -25.66 30.78
CA ALA A 488 10.69 -24.99 32.07
C ALA A 488 10.98 -23.47 31.93
N PRO A 489 10.31 -22.59 32.68
CA PRO A 489 10.57 -21.16 32.63
C PRO A 489 11.96 -20.86 33.19
N ALA A 490 12.90 -20.48 32.32
CA ALA A 490 14.17 -19.91 32.77
C ALA A 490 13.92 -18.55 33.43
N ALA A 491 14.39 -18.34 34.66
CA ALA A 491 14.23 -17.08 35.36
C ALA A 491 15.08 -15.99 34.69
N LEU A 492 14.46 -14.89 34.28
CA LEU A 492 15.15 -13.72 33.75
C LEU A 492 15.60 -12.83 34.92
N LYS A 493 16.83 -12.29 34.91
CA LYS A 493 17.24 -11.31 35.93
C LYS A 493 16.42 -10.03 35.79
N LEU A 494 15.86 -9.55 36.90
CA LEU A 494 15.10 -8.30 36.98
C LEU A 494 16.00 -7.10 36.68
N GLY A 495 15.48 -6.13 35.90
CA GLY A 495 16.17 -4.89 35.55
C GLY A 495 15.66 -4.28 34.24
N ALA A 496 15.85 -2.97 34.06
CA ALA A 496 15.58 -2.31 32.78
C ALA A 496 16.54 -2.84 31.71
N ARG A 497 16.03 -3.02 30.48
CA ARG A 497 16.81 -3.55 29.35
C ARG A 497 16.64 -2.69 28.11
N ASP A 498 17.71 -2.61 27.31
CA ASP A 498 17.71 -1.92 26.03
C ASP A 498 16.98 -2.72 24.92
N CYS A 499 16.96 -2.20 23.68
CA CYS A 499 16.31 -2.89 22.57
C CYS A 499 16.94 -4.26 22.23
N ALA A 500 18.22 -4.46 22.57
CA ALA A 500 18.98 -5.68 22.33
C ALA A 500 18.93 -6.67 23.51
N GLY A 501 18.10 -6.38 24.52
CA GLY A 501 17.94 -7.19 25.73
C GLY A 501 19.09 -7.09 26.73
N ARG A 502 20.02 -6.12 26.57
CA ARG A 502 21.12 -5.90 27.51
C ARG A 502 20.61 -5.14 28.74
N PRO A 503 21.08 -5.47 29.95
CA PRO A 503 20.73 -4.72 31.15
C PRO A 503 21.24 -3.28 31.05
N VAL A 504 20.36 -2.32 31.34
CA VAL A 504 20.71 -0.90 31.44
C VAL A 504 21.26 -0.65 32.84
N PRO A 505 22.51 -0.15 32.99
CA PRO A 505 23.05 0.16 34.31
C PRO A 505 22.23 1.28 34.98
N PRO A 506 22.05 1.24 36.31
CA PRO A 506 21.39 2.34 37.02
C PRO A 506 22.16 3.66 36.81
N PRO A 507 21.46 4.80 36.76
CA PRO A 507 22.12 6.10 36.63
C PRO A 507 23.13 6.28 37.79
N ALA A 508 24.32 6.78 37.46
CA ALA A 508 25.34 7.06 38.47
C ALA A 508 24.78 8.04 39.52
N PRO A 509 25.04 7.83 40.83
CA PRO A 509 24.59 8.76 41.85
C PRO A 509 25.13 10.17 41.55
N PRO A 510 24.34 11.23 41.78
CA PRO A 510 24.81 12.60 41.55
C PRO A 510 26.09 12.82 42.35
N ALA A 511 27.12 13.35 41.69
CA ALA A 511 28.38 13.69 42.34
C ALA A 511 28.07 14.60 43.54
N ALA A 512 28.50 14.17 44.73
CA ALA A 512 28.35 14.98 45.93
C ALA A 512 29.02 16.32 45.67
N LEU A 513 28.25 17.41 45.77
CA LEU A 513 28.80 18.76 45.72
C LEU A 513 29.90 18.85 46.79
N PRO A 514 31.12 19.30 46.44
CA PRO A 514 32.16 19.46 47.44
C PRO A 514 31.65 20.41 48.53
N ALA A 515 31.72 19.96 49.78
CA ALA A 515 31.39 20.78 50.93
C ALA A 515 32.23 22.06 50.84
N LEU A 516 31.57 23.22 50.73
CA LEU A 516 32.20 24.51 50.86
C LEU A 516 32.76 24.61 52.28
N THR A 517 34.02 24.25 52.46
CA THR A 517 34.78 24.61 53.64
C THR A 517 34.93 26.12 53.60
N GLY A 518 34.10 26.81 54.39
CA GLY A 518 34.21 28.24 54.60
C GLY A 518 35.50 28.57 55.32
N GLU A 519 36.55 28.89 54.58
CA GLU A 519 37.66 29.66 55.11
C GLU A 519 37.21 31.11 55.26
N ARG A 520 36.99 31.52 56.52
CA ARG A 520 37.00 32.92 56.92
C ARG A 520 38.44 33.42 56.80
N GLY A 521 38.70 34.36 55.90
CA GLY A 521 39.99 35.05 55.78
C GLY A 521 39.79 36.53 55.49
N LYS A 522 40.12 37.33 56.50
CA LYS A 522 40.26 38.78 56.63
C LYS A 522 40.42 39.63 55.37
#